data_AF-A0A133MLY7-F1
#
_entry.id   AF-A0A133MLY7-F1
#
_cell.length_a   1.000
_cell.length_b   1.000
_cell.length_c   1.000
_cell.angle_alpha   90.00
_cell.angle_beta   90.00
_cell.angle_gamma   90.00
#
_symmetry.space_group_name_H-M   'P 1'
#
loop_
_entity.id
_entity.type
_entity.pdbx_description
1 polymer ?
#
loop_
_entity_poly.entity_id
_entity_poly.type
_entity_poly.pdbx_seq_one_letter_code
_entity_poly.pdbx_strand_id
1 'polypeptide(L)'
;MLRYQIEKSIYLKGELKMKNKLIALVLIGVLAIGSFSFIMYKKHKAENTPNIRVSKIENKKDEVKKSENKEEVKQDDYYGLPEGFVTSIKNKDQLKEGQDFYEVNFIRKGSNYDVEEVLKAKRVVENFIQALLSFNRENPTEYSNIAMQYMDEPLKENFKHELEDIKKTAGLNPYNLSKPIKVYSSEKLNTLKSDYLEFKTRVKLENYDKRNQPIGNNMTPDYRVKLLPINGEWKIIEYQMD
;
A
#
# COMPACT_ATOMS: atom_id res chain seq x y z
N MET A 1 64.45 -15.09 6.50
CA MET A 1 63.40 -16.10 6.27
C MET A 1 62.14 -15.87 7.12
N LEU A 2 62.24 -15.47 8.40
CA LEU A 2 61.08 -15.18 9.26
C LEU A 2 60.20 -13.99 8.82
N ARG A 3 60.80 -12.90 8.32
CA ARG A 3 60.04 -11.70 7.89
C ARG A 3 59.10 -11.97 6.72
N TYR A 4 59.49 -12.84 5.79
CA TYR A 4 58.69 -13.21 4.62
C TYR A 4 57.43 -14.03 4.99
N GLN A 5 57.50 -14.84 6.05
CA GLN A 5 56.33 -15.60 6.51
C GLN A 5 55.30 -14.74 7.26
N ILE A 6 55.75 -13.68 7.94
CA ILE A 6 54.85 -12.74 8.64
C ILE A 6 54.09 -11.87 7.63
N GLU A 7 54.77 -11.35 6.61
CA GLU A 7 54.11 -10.55 5.55
C GLU A 7 53.10 -11.37 4.75
N LYS A 8 53.41 -12.63 4.42
CA LYS A 8 52.48 -13.54 3.73
C LYS A 8 51.24 -13.86 4.59
N SER A 9 51.41 -14.00 5.91
CA SER A 9 50.32 -14.21 6.86
C SER A 9 49.39 -13.00 6.98
N ILE A 10 49.92 -11.78 6.89
CA ILE A 10 49.12 -10.54 6.95
C ILE A 10 48.34 -10.34 5.64
N TYR A 11 48.96 -10.62 4.49
CA TYR A 11 48.31 -10.57 3.18
C TYR A 11 47.15 -11.59 3.06
N LEU A 12 47.38 -12.84 3.49
CA LEU A 12 46.35 -13.89 3.49
C LEU A 12 45.20 -13.58 4.46
N LYS A 13 45.48 -12.98 5.63
CA LYS A 13 44.43 -12.50 6.57
C LYS A 13 43.63 -11.31 6.01
N GLY A 14 44.27 -10.42 5.24
CA GLY A 14 43.63 -9.30 4.56
C GLY A 14 42.68 -9.75 3.44
N GLU A 15 43.09 -10.69 2.60
CA GLU A 15 42.25 -11.27 1.54
C GLU A 15 41.08 -12.09 2.08
N LEU A 16 41.26 -12.86 3.17
CA LEU A 16 40.17 -13.61 3.80
C LEU A 16 39.10 -12.67 4.40
N LYS A 17 39.51 -11.54 4.99
CA LYS A 17 38.59 -10.53 5.53
C LYS A 17 37.81 -9.80 4.44
N MET A 18 38.41 -9.59 3.26
CA MET A 18 37.76 -9.00 2.09
C MET A 18 36.78 -9.96 1.41
N LYS A 19 37.12 -11.25 1.29
CA LYS A 19 36.22 -12.28 0.74
C LYS A 19 34.99 -12.54 1.64
N ASN A 20 35.16 -12.53 2.97
CA ASN A 20 34.03 -12.69 3.90
C ASN A 20 33.10 -11.46 3.94
N LYS A 21 33.62 -10.25 3.67
CA LYS A 21 32.77 -9.05 3.52
C LYS A 21 32.02 -9.04 2.19
N LEU A 22 32.58 -9.58 1.11
CA LEU A 22 31.90 -9.72 -0.17
C LEU A 22 30.78 -10.78 -0.11
N ILE A 23 31.00 -11.90 0.58
CA ILE A 23 29.97 -12.94 0.79
C ILE A 23 28.86 -12.45 1.73
N ALA A 24 29.19 -11.63 2.74
CA ALA A 24 28.18 -10.98 3.58
C ALA A 24 27.34 -9.96 2.79
N LEU A 25 27.89 -9.30 1.78
CA LEU A 25 27.14 -8.41 0.89
C LEU A 25 26.24 -9.16 -0.10
N VAL A 26 26.62 -10.36 -0.54
CA VAL A 26 25.79 -11.22 -1.40
C VAL A 26 24.65 -11.90 -0.61
N LEU A 27 24.82 -12.14 0.69
CA LEU A 27 23.75 -12.65 1.57
C LEU A 27 22.79 -11.56 2.09
N ILE A 28 23.20 -10.29 2.08
CA ILE A 28 22.31 -9.15 2.38
C ILE A 28 21.52 -8.72 1.12
N GLY A 29 21.95 -9.13 -0.07
CA GLY A 29 21.32 -8.83 -1.36
C GLY A 29 20.10 -9.68 -1.75
N VAL A 30 19.61 -10.59 -0.89
CA VAL A 30 18.48 -11.52 -1.20
C VAL A 30 17.29 -11.39 -0.23
N LEU A 31 17.24 -10.34 0.60
CA LEU A 31 16.11 -10.09 1.53
C LEU A 31 15.30 -8.82 1.23
N ALA A 32 15.51 -8.23 0.05
CA ALA A 32 14.47 -7.44 -0.60
C ALA A 32 13.53 -8.43 -1.32
N ILE A 33 12.21 -8.19 -1.36
CA ILE A 33 11.17 -8.96 -2.12
C ILE A 33 10.24 -9.90 -1.29
N GLY A 34 10.01 -9.62 -0.01
CA GLY A 34 9.30 -10.56 0.88
C GLY A 34 7.78 -10.75 0.70
N SER A 35 7.03 -9.85 0.05
CA SER A 35 5.56 -10.04 -0.05
C SER A 35 4.86 -9.42 -1.26
N PHE A 36 5.49 -8.50 -2.00
CA PHE A 36 4.85 -7.89 -3.19
C PHE A 36 5.36 -8.41 -4.55
N SER A 37 6.57 -8.97 -4.67
CA SER A 37 7.03 -9.42 -6.00
C SER A 37 6.50 -10.78 -6.43
N PHE A 38 5.79 -11.51 -5.56
CA PHE A 38 5.10 -12.73 -5.99
C PHE A 38 3.91 -12.43 -6.92
N ILE A 39 3.19 -11.31 -6.68
CA ILE A 39 2.09 -10.85 -7.54
C ILE A 39 2.62 -10.36 -8.89
N MET A 40 3.79 -9.70 -8.91
CA MET A 40 4.42 -9.21 -10.14
C MET A 40 4.92 -10.34 -11.07
N TYR A 41 5.36 -11.49 -10.53
CA TYR A 41 5.83 -12.64 -11.34
C TYR A 41 4.74 -13.29 -12.19
N LYS A 42 3.49 -13.37 -11.68
CA LYS A 42 2.37 -13.95 -12.45
C LYS A 42 1.92 -13.07 -13.61
N LYS A 43 1.94 -11.74 -13.44
CA LYS A 43 1.46 -10.80 -14.47
C LYS A 43 2.29 -10.87 -15.76
N HIS A 44 3.59 -11.17 -15.66
CA HIS A 44 4.47 -11.32 -16.83
C HIS A 44 4.29 -12.62 -17.63
N LYS A 45 3.63 -13.67 -17.09
CA LYS A 45 3.38 -14.93 -17.83
C LYS A 45 2.02 -15.00 -18.52
N ALA A 46 1.07 -14.13 -18.14
CA ALA A 46 -0.30 -14.17 -18.66
C ALA A 46 -0.49 -13.40 -19.98
N GLU A 47 0.50 -12.66 -20.47
CA GLU A 47 0.42 -11.95 -21.76
C GLU A 47 0.59 -12.84 -22.99
N ASN A 48 0.67 -14.17 -22.84
CA ASN A 48 0.68 -15.08 -23.98
C ASN A 48 -0.51 -16.04 -23.94
N THR A 49 -1.40 -15.83 -24.91
CA THR A 49 -2.43 -16.72 -25.48
C THR A 49 -3.87 -16.44 -25.02
N PRO A 50 -4.73 -15.90 -25.92
CA PRO A 50 -6.15 -15.73 -25.69
C PRO A 50 -6.94 -16.91 -26.22
N ASN A 51 -7.84 -17.44 -25.40
CA ASN A 51 -9.22 -17.81 -25.76
C ASN A 51 -9.81 -18.60 -24.59
N ILE A 52 -11.07 -18.35 -24.26
CA ILE A 52 -12.11 -19.38 -24.20
C ILE A 52 -13.46 -18.66 -23.96
N ARG A 53 -14.41 -18.97 -24.84
CA ARG A 53 -15.84 -18.63 -24.75
C ARG A 53 -16.45 -19.34 -23.55
N VAL A 54 -17.34 -18.69 -22.82
CA VAL A 54 -18.17 -19.34 -21.80
C VAL A 54 -19.65 -19.15 -22.11
N SER A 55 -20.34 -20.28 -22.07
CA SER A 55 -21.74 -20.57 -22.34
C SER A 55 -22.71 -20.02 -21.29
N LYS A 56 -23.98 -19.87 -21.71
CA LYS A 56 -25.18 -19.51 -20.93
C LYS A 56 -25.24 -20.16 -19.54
N ILE A 57 -25.62 -19.37 -18.54
CA ILE A 57 -25.95 -19.78 -17.18
C ILE A 57 -27.47 -19.88 -17.05
N GLU A 58 -27.96 -21.03 -16.59
CA GLU A 58 -29.32 -21.24 -16.11
C GLU A 58 -29.42 -20.96 -14.60
N ASN A 59 -30.56 -20.38 -14.22
CA ASN A 59 -30.93 -19.97 -12.87
C ASN A 59 -31.11 -21.16 -11.90
N LYS A 60 -30.74 -20.97 -10.63
CA LYS A 60 -31.52 -21.44 -9.47
C LYS A 60 -31.27 -20.57 -8.23
N LYS A 61 -32.37 -19.98 -7.77
CA LYS A 61 -32.71 -19.50 -6.41
C LYS A 61 -32.76 -20.70 -5.43
N ASP A 62 -32.61 -20.62 -4.10
CA ASP A 62 -32.87 -19.59 -3.10
C ASP A 62 -32.21 -19.95 -1.73
N GLU A 63 -32.28 -18.99 -0.79
CA GLU A 63 -32.28 -19.10 0.69
C GLU A 63 -30.99 -18.92 1.54
N VAL A 64 -30.65 -17.63 1.70
CA VAL A 64 -30.49 -16.85 2.94
C VAL A 64 -30.52 -17.58 4.30
N LYS A 65 -29.44 -17.39 5.09
CA LYS A 65 -29.55 -17.18 6.55
C LYS A 65 -28.78 -15.92 6.97
N LYS A 66 -29.54 -15.00 7.56
CA LYS A 66 -29.20 -13.69 8.10
C LYS A 66 -28.60 -13.85 9.50
N SER A 67 -27.47 -13.22 9.80
CA SER A 67 -27.13 -12.80 11.16
C SER A 67 -26.50 -11.41 11.10
N GLU A 68 -27.25 -10.46 11.65
CA GLU A 68 -26.97 -9.04 11.70
C GLU A 68 -25.86 -8.74 12.72
N ASN A 69 -24.91 -7.90 12.30
CA ASN A 69 -24.41 -6.78 13.08
C ASN A 69 -23.92 -5.74 12.06
N LYS A 70 -24.88 -5.03 11.47
CA LYS A 70 -24.58 -3.78 10.75
C LYS A 70 -24.75 -2.68 11.78
N GLU A 71 -23.67 -2.31 12.44
CA GLU A 71 -23.56 -0.94 12.94
C GLU A 71 -23.71 -0.04 11.71
N GLU A 72 -24.73 0.81 11.70
CA GLU A 72 -24.86 1.86 10.70
C GLU A 72 -23.64 2.77 10.83
N VAL A 73 -22.67 2.57 9.93
CA VAL A 73 -21.51 3.45 9.76
C VAL A 73 -22.06 4.85 9.47
N LYS A 74 -21.84 5.79 10.38
CA LYS A 74 -22.23 7.19 10.16
C LYS A 74 -21.36 7.74 9.03
N GLN A 75 -21.90 8.63 8.20
CA GLN A 75 -21.15 9.25 7.10
C GLN A 75 -19.86 9.95 7.57
N ASP A 76 -19.81 10.37 8.83
CA ASP A 76 -18.64 10.94 9.50
C ASP A 76 -17.46 9.94 9.64
N ASP A 77 -17.73 8.63 9.67
CA ASP A 77 -16.70 7.60 9.80
C ASP A 77 -15.99 7.32 8.46
N TYR A 78 -16.66 7.50 7.32
CA TYR A 78 -16.09 7.19 6.00
C TYR A 78 -14.88 8.08 5.67
N TYR A 79 -15.02 9.38 5.95
CA TYR A 79 -13.94 10.36 5.87
C TYR A 79 -13.20 10.49 7.22
N GLY A 80 -13.46 9.60 8.17
CA GLY A 80 -12.71 9.48 9.41
C GLY A 80 -11.29 8.98 9.17
N LEU A 81 -10.46 9.04 10.20
CA LEU A 81 -9.14 8.40 10.20
C LEU A 81 -9.28 7.07 10.96
N PRO A 82 -9.12 5.91 10.28
CA PRO A 82 -9.17 4.62 10.95
C PRO A 82 -8.17 4.52 12.10
N GLU A 83 -8.49 3.69 13.10
CA GLU A 83 -7.61 3.51 14.26
C GLU A 83 -6.21 3.04 13.82
N GLY A 84 -5.18 3.69 14.37
CA GLY A 84 -3.78 3.41 14.03
C GLY A 84 -3.31 3.97 12.68
N PHE A 85 -4.18 4.62 11.91
CA PHE A 85 -3.76 5.31 10.68
C PHE A 85 -3.27 6.71 11.00
N VAL A 86 -2.46 7.27 10.10
CA VAL A 86 -1.95 8.64 10.17
C VAL A 86 -2.40 9.44 8.96
N THR A 87 -2.33 10.78 9.05
CA THR A 87 -2.64 11.65 7.91
C THR A 87 -1.53 12.64 7.64
N SER A 88 -1.32 12.97 6.36
CA SER A 88 -0.46 14.09 5.97
C SER A 88 -1.21 15.42 5.92
N ILE A 89 -2.55 15.38 6.03
CA ILE A 89 -3.41 16.56 5.97
C ILE A 89 -3.20 17.41 7.21
N LYS A 90 -2.90 18.69 7.00
CA LYS A 90 -2.89 19.72 8.03
C LYS A 90 -4.09 20.62 7.90
N ASN A 91 -4.78 20.86 9.00
CA ASN A 91 -5.81 21.89 9.09
C ASN A 91 -5.16 23.28 9.28
N LYS A 92 -5.96 24.34 9.15
CA LYS A 92 -5.47 25.74 9.19
C LYS A 92 -4.75 26.05 10.51
N ASP A 93 -5.23 25.50 11.63
CA ASP A 93 -4.67 25.74 12.96
C ASP A 93 -3.31 25.05 13.17
N GLN A 94 -2.98 24.05 12.34
CA GLN A 94 -1.70 23.35 12.34
C GLN A 94 -0.64 24.02 11.45
N LEU A 95 -1.00 25.10 10.74
CA LEU A 95 -0.06 25.85 9.91
C LEU A 95 0.80 26.78 10.76
N LYS A 96 2.10 26.83 10.45
CA LYS A 96 3.00 27.86 10.98
C LYS A 96 2.80 29.17 10.24
N GLU A 97 3.16 30.28 10.88
CA GLU A 97 3.13 31.60 10.25
C GLU A 97 3.88 31.59 8.90
N GLY A 98 3.26 32.19 7.87
CA GLY A 98 3.79 32.24 6.51
C GLY A 98 3.64 30.96 5.68
N GLN A 99 3.07 29.88 6.22
CA GLN A 99 2.82 28.66 5.44
C GLN A 99 1.55 28.77 4.60
N ASP A 100 1.66 28.42 3.32
CA ASP A 100 0.50 28.29 2.43
C ASP A 100 -0.21 26.94 2.63
N PHE A 101 -1.52 27.00 2.83
CA PHE A 101 -2.35 25.82 3.08
C PHE A 101 -2.29 24.79 1.95
N TYR A 102 -2.26 25.24 0.69
CA TYR A 102 -2.27 24.34 -0.47
C TYR A 102 -0.92 23.65 -0.64
N GLU A 103 0.17 24.41 -0.49
CA GLU A 103 1.53 23.88 -0.58
C GLU A 103 1.81 22.85 0.51
N VAL A 104 1.44 23.15 1.76
CA VAL A 104 1.65 22.23 2.89
C VAL A 104 0.86 20.94 2.74
N ASN A 105 -0.34 21.00 2.17
CA ASN A 105 -1.18 19.82 1.92
C ASN A 105 -0.92 19.16 0.55
N PHE A 106 -0.03 19.71 -0.26
CA PHE A 106 0.24 19.27 -1.63
C PHE A 106 -1.02 19.16 -2.51
N ILE A 107 -1.92 20.13 -2.39
CA ILE A 107 -3.16 20.26 -3.19
C ILE A 107 -3.02 21.43 -4.18
N ARG A 108 -3.78 21.41 -5.28
CA ARG A 108 -3.69 22.41 -6.35
C ARG A 108 -4.66 23.56 -6.12
N LYS A 109 -4.17 24.80 -6.26
CA LYS A 109 -4.96 26.05 -6.16
C LYS A 109 -6.01 26.25 -7.27
N GLY A 110 -6.08 25.34 -8.25
CA GLY A 110 -7.06 25.39 -9.34
C GLY A 110 -7.66 24.02 -9.64
N SER A 111 -7.73 23.13 -8.65
CA SER A 111 -8.39 21.83 -8.81
C SER A 111 -9.82 22.01 -9.33
N ASN A 112 -10.34 21.01 -10.04
CA ASN A 112 -11.72 21.01 -10.54
C ASN A 112 -12.76 20.96 -9.42
N TYR A 113 -12.31 20.69 -8.20
CA TYR A 113 -13.12 20.61 -6.99
C TYR A 113 -12.68 21.68 -5.99
N ASP A 114 -13.61 22.09 -5.13
CA ASP A 114 -13.25 22.96 -4.01
C ASP A 114 -12.25 22.27 -3.06
N VAL A 115 -11.61 23.07 -2.22
CA VAL A 115 -10.59 22.57 -1.28
C VAL A 115 -11.14 21.50 -0.34
N GLU A 116 -12.38 21.61 0.11
CA GLU A 116 -12.94 20.67 1.06
C GLU A 116 -13.10 19.28 0.43
N GLU A 117 -13.63 19.24 -0.79
CA GLU A 117 -13.76 18.02 -1.58
C GLU A 117 -12.41 17.39 -1.93
N VAL A 118 -11.41 18.20 -2.28
CA VAL A 118 -10.05 17.70 -2.53
C VAL A 118 -9.44 17.09 -1.25
N LEU A 119 -9.72 17.66 -0.08
CA LEU A 119 -9.22 17.11 1.19
C LEU A 119 -9.96 15.82 1.58
N LYS A 120 -11.27 15.71 1.33
CA LYS A 120 -12.01 14.45 1.49
C LYS A 120 -11.45 13.37 0.58
N ALA A 121 -11.24 13.68 -0.69
CA ALA A 121 -10.61 12.81 -1.68
C ALA A 121 -9.20 12.36 -1.23
N LYS A 122 -8.36 13.32 -0.82
CA LYS A 122 -7.00 13.05 -0.30
C LYS A 122 -7.04 12.12 0.91
N ARG A 123 -8.01 12.29 1.81
CA ARG A 123 -8.17 11.42 2.98
C ARG A 123 -8.56 10.00 2.61
N VAL A 124 -9.49 9.84 1.67
CA VAL A 124 -9.84 8.52 1.10
C VAL A 124 -8.60 7.85 0.52
N VAL A 125 -7.78 8.58 -0.24
CA VAL A 125 -6.52 8.05 -0.80
C VAL A 125 -5.53 7.62 0.29
N GLU A 126 -5.33 8.46 1.32
CA GLU A 126 -4.43 8.15 2.42
C GLU A 126 -4.88 6.94 3.22
N ASN A 127 -6.18 6.83 3.52
CA ASN A 127 -6.73 5.68 4.22
C ASN A 127 -6.62 4.42 3.35
N PHE A 128 -6.99 4.51 2.07
CA PHE A 128 -6.91 3.42 1.12
C PHE A 128 -5.49 2.84 1.02
N ILE A 129 -4.46 3.70 0.81
CA ILE A 129 -3.10 3.21 0.59
C ILE A 129 -2.48 2.65 1.87
N GLN A 130 -2.81 3.22 3.04
CA GLN A 130 -2.35 2.70 4.31
C GLN A 130 -2.96 1.32 4.55
N ALA A 131 -4.25 1.15 4.30
CA ALA A 131 -4.92 -0.13 4.39
C ALA A 131 -4.35 -1.16 3.39
N LEU A 132 -4.18 -0.77 2.13
CA LEU A 132 -3.66 -1.66 1.07
C LEU A 132 -2.28 -2.23 1.41
N LEU A 133 -1.43 -1.44 2.06
CA LEU A 133 -0.02 -1.78 2.32
C LEU A 133 0.25 -2.27 3.76
N SER A 134 -0.73 -2.17 4.65
CA SER A 134 -0.63 -2.70 6.00
C SER A 134 -0.92 -4.19 6.03
N PHE A 135 -0.41 -4.89 7.03
CA PHE A 135 -0.53 -6.33 7.14
C PHE A 135 -0.65 -6.77 8.60
N ASN A 136 -1.53 -7.72 8.89
CA ASN A 136 -1.66 -8.37 10.18
C ASN A 136 -1.75 -9.88 9.95
N ARG A 137 -0.78 -10.66 10.41
CA ARG A 137 -0.77 -12.12 10.19
C ARG A 137 -1.87 -12.84 10.95
N GLU A 138 -2.28 -12.33 12.12
CA GLU A 138 -3.35 -12.93 12.93
C GLU A 138 -4.71 -12.75 12.27
N ASN A 139 -4.89 -11.62 11.57
CA ASN A 139 -6.06 -11.35 10.75
C ASN A 139 -5.64 -10.83 9.35
N PRO A 140 -5.23 -11.73 8.43
CA PRO A 140 -4.62 -11.36 7.15
C PRO A 140 -5.47 -10.49 6.24
N THR A 141 -6.79 -10.48 6.45
CA THR A 141 -7.74 -9.75 5.62
C THR A 141 -8.22 -8.45 6.24
N GLU A 142 -7.86 -8.14 7.49
CA GLU A 142 -8.33 -6.95 8.21
C GLU A 142 -8.16 -5.67 7.39
N TYR A 143 -6.92 -5.33 7.04
CA TYR A 143 -6.64 -4.11 6.29
C TYR A 143 -7.11 -4.17 4.83
N SER A 144 -7.10 -5.35 4.21
CA SER A 144 -7.65 -5.53 2.86
C SER A 144 -9.15 -5.23 2.83
N ASN A 145 -9.90 -5.66 3.84
CA ASN A 145 -11.32 -5.35 3.97
C ASN A 145 -11.56 -3.85 4.18
N ILE A 146 -10.69 -3.15 4.92
CA ILE A 146 -10.72 -1.67 5.05
C ILE A 146 -10.47 -1.02 3.69
N ALA A 147 -9.44 -1.45 2.95
CA ALA A 147 -9.13 -0.91 1.62
C ALA A 147 -10.30 -1.04 0.65
N MET A 148 -11.00 -2.18 0.68
CA MET A 148 -12.17 -2.44 -0.16
C MET A 148 -13.35 -1.49 0.08
N GLN A 149 -13.45 -0.84 1.23
CA GLN A 149 -14.53 0.13 1.52
C GLN A 149 -14.42 1.39 0.65
N TYR A 150 -13.20 1.72 0.24
CA TYR A 150 -12.90 2.90 -0.55
C TYR A 150 -12.97 2.65 -2.06
N MET A 151 -13.05 1.40 -2.51
CA MET A 151 -13.05 1.03 -3.93
C MET A 151 -14.45 1.19 -4.54
N ASP A 152 -14.50 1.49 -5.84
CA ASP A 152 -15.72 1.31 -6.62
C ASP A 152 -16.04 -0.19 -6.82
N GLU A 153 -17.27 -0.51 -7.20
CA GLU A 153 -17.72 -1.90 -7.30
C GLU A 153 -16.91 -2.74 -8.32
N PRO A 154 -16.58 -2.23 -9.53
CA PRO A 154 -15.68 -2.94 -10.45
C PRO A 154 -14.31 -3.27 -9.85
N LEU A 155 -13.63 -2.31 -9.23
CA LEU A 155 -12.32 -2.54 -8.63
C LEU A 155 -12.41 -3.52 -7.45
N LYS A 156 -13.44 -3.38 -6.63
CA LYS A 156 -13.70 -4.24 -5.49
C LYS A 156 -13.93 -5.70 -5.89
N GLU A 157 -14.66 -5.95 -6.97
CA GLU A 157 -14.86 -7.31 -7.50
C GLU A 157 -13.53 -7.93 -7.94
N ASN A 158 -12.72 -7.18 -8.67
CA ASN A 158 -11.38 -7.63 -9.08
C ASN A 158 -10.49 -7.92 -7.87
N PHE A 159 -10.56 -7.07 -6.84
CA PHE A 159 -9.74 -7.21 -5.63
C PHE A 159 -10.11 -8.43 -4.77
N LYS A 160 -11.30 -9.02 -4.92
CA LYS A 160 -11.65 -10.28 -4.21
C LYS A 160 -10.68 -11.41 -4.55
N HIS A 161 -10.17 -11.45 -5.78
CA HIS A 161 -9.16 -12.44 -6.18
C HIS A 161 -7.84 -12.23 -5.42
N GLU A 162 -7.42 -10.98 -5.24
CA GLU A 162 -6.24 -10.64 -4.45
C GLU A 162 -6.44 -11.02 -2.98
N LEU A 163 -7.64 -10.80 -2.42
CA LEU A 163 -7.98 -11.16 -1.04
C LEU A 163 -7.81 -12.67 -0.78
N GLU A 164 -8.25 -13.52 -1.71
CA GLU A 164 -8.08 -14.97 -1.60
C GLU A 164 -6.61 -15.39 -1.66
N ASP A 165 -5.80 -14.71 -2.46
CA ASP A 165 -4.36 -14.96 -2.53
C ASP A 165 -3.65 -14.48 -1.25
N ILE A 166 -4.06 -13.37 -0.65
CA ILE A 166 -3.56 -12.87 0.64
C ILE A 166 -3.81 -13.93 1.73
N LYS A 167 -5.04 -14.48 1.82
CA LYS A 167 -5.36 -15.53 2.80
C LYS A 167 -4.44 -16.75 2.67
N LYS A 168 -4.19 -17.20 1.44
CA LYS A 168 -3.36 -18.38 1.17
C LYS A 168 -1.88 -18.15 1.48
N THR A 169 -1.41 -16.92 1.28
CA THR A 169 0.02 -16.59 1.33
C THR A 169 0.45 -15.85 2.61
N ALA A 170 -0.49 -15.46 3.48
CA ALA A 170 -0.21 -14.74 4.72
C ALA A 170 0.86 -15.43 5.60
N GLY A 171 0.86 -16.76 5.63
CA GLY A 171 1.86 -17.55 6.36
C GLY A 171 3.30 -17.40 5.83
N LEU A 172 3.46 -16.97 4.59
CA LEU A 172 4.75 -16.77 3.93
C LEU A 172 5.28 -15.34 4.13
N ASN A 173 4.44 -14.39 4.56
CA ASN A 173 4.87 -13.04 4.83
C ASN A 173 5.98 -13.05 5.92
N PRO A 174 7.12 -12.36 5.71
CA PRO A 174 8.19 -12.30 6.69
C PRO A 174 7.78 -11.57 7.98
N TYR A 175 6.77 -10.71 7.91
CA TYR A 175 6.31 -9.89 9.01
C TYR A 175 5.11 -10.54 9.72
N ASN A 176 5.01 -10.31 11.03
CA ASN A 176 3.77 -10.56 11.76
C ASN A 176 2.79 -9.40 11.58
N LEU A 177 3.33 -8.18 11.54
CA LEU A 177 2.56 -6.96 11.52
C LEU A 177 3.34 -5.86 10.77
N SER A 178 2.64 -5.09 9.97
CA SER A 178 3.14 -3.90 9.27
C SER A 178 2.14 -2.77 9.49
N LYS A 179 2.55 -1.72 10.21
CA LYS A 179 1.69 -0.58 10.58
C LYS A 179 2.17 0.72 9.92
N PRO A 180 1.26 1.60 9.49
CA PRO A 180 1.64 2.89 8.94
C PRO A 180 2.11 3.82 10.05
N ILE A 181 3.25 4.48 9.85
CA ILE A 181 3.78 5.50 10.76
C ILE A 181 3.92 6.87 10.10
N LYS A 182 3.85 6.91 8.76
CA LYS A 182 3.80 8.15 7.98
C LYS A 182 3.14 7.88 6.64
N VAL A 183 2.33 8.82 6.17
CA VAL A 183 1.80 8.83 4.81
C VAL A 183 2.21 10.12 4.10
N TYR A 184 2.39 10.04 2.79
CA TYR A 184 2.55 11.18 1.90
C TYR A 184 1.57 11.02 0.75
N SER A 185 0.87 12.09 0.39
CA SER A 185 0.04 12.12 -0.81
C SER A 185 0.10 13.51 -1.47
N SER A 186 0.07 13.58 -2.80
CA SER A 186 0.10 14.84 -3.55
C SER A 186 -0.76 14.79 -4.80
N GLU A 187 -1.57 15.82 -5.01
CA GLU A 187 -2.44 15.95 -6.18
C GLU A 187 -1.64 16.17 -7.48
N LYS A 188 -1.94 15.38 -8.51
CA LYS A 188 -1.26 15.40 -9.80
C LYS A 188 -1.85 16.47 -10.73
N LEU A 189 -1.04 16.96 -11.68
CA LEU A 189 -1.40 18.04 -12.61
C LEU A 189 -2.47 17.66 -13.63
N ASN A 190 -2.55 16.39 -14.02
CA ASN A 190 -3.45 15.95 -15.09
C ASN A 190 -4.93 15.98 -14.67
N THR A 191 -5.24 16.24 -13.40
CA THR A 191 -6.61 16.31 -12.86
C THR A 191 -7.45 17.44 -13.44
N LEU A 192 -6.83 18.53 -13.89
CA LEU A 192 -7.53 19.73 -14.37
C LEU A 192 -8.34 19.52 -15.66
N LYS A 193 -8.10 18.41 -16.36
CA LYS A 193 -8.78 18.07 -17.63
C LYS A 193 -9.57 16.77 -17.54
N SER A 194 -9.76 16.23 -16.35
CA SER A 194 -10.45 14.98 -16.11
C SER A 194 -11.52 15.13 -15.04
N ASP A 195 -12.51 14.24 -15.11
CA ASP A 195 -13.55 14.14 -14.08
C ASP A 195 -13.03 13.49 -12.80
N TYR A 196 -11.88 12.81 -12.84
CA TYR A 196 -11.25 12.20 -11.69
C TYR A 196 -10.15 13.07 -11.08
N LEU A 197 -9.95 12.90 -9.77
CA LEU A 197 -8.74 13.32 -9.09
C LEU A 197 -7.71 12.18 -9.13
N GLU A 198 -6.42 12.55 -9.19
CA GLU A 198 -5.30 11.62 -9.16
C GLU A 198 -4.28 12.11 -8.14
N PHE A 199 -3.85 11.19 -7.28
CA PHE A 199 -2.84 11.44 -6.27
C PHE A 199 -1.66 10.50 -6.46
N LYS A 200 -0.45 11.02 -6.26
CA LYS A 200 0.74 10.22 -6.02
C LYS A 200 0.94 10.06 -4.52
N THR A 201 1.13 8.83 -4.05
CA THR A 201 1.13 8.50 -2.63
C THR A 201 2.19 7.45 -2.26
N ARG A 202 2.63 7.45 -0.99
CA ARG A 202 3.50 6.41 -0.41
C ARG A 202 3.34 6.37 1.10
N VAL A 203 3.68 5.23 1.70
CA VAL A 203 3.56 4.99 3.14
C VAL A 203 4.92 4.59 3.70
N LYS A 204 5.22 5.04 4.92
CA LYS A 204 6.30 4.47 5.72
C LYS A 204 5.66 3.52 6.72
N LEU A 205 6.08 2.26 6.66
CA LEU A 205 5.60 1.18 7.52
C LEU A 205 6.64 0.85 8.59
N GLU A 206 6.20 0.65 9.82
CA GLU A 206 6.97 -0.04 10.86
C GLU A 206 6.60 -1.52 10.83
N ASN A 207 7.61 -2.39 10.78
CA ASN A 207 7.41 -3.83 10.64
C ASN A 207 7.87 -4.57 11.88
N TYR A 208 7.13 -5.62 12.21
CA TYR A 208 7.36 -6.48 13.35
C TYR A 208 7.62 -7.91 12.87
N ASP A 209 8.65 -8.56 13.43
CA ASP A 209 8.94 -9.97 13.14
C ASP A 209 7.91 -10.90 13.77
N LYS A 210 8.08 -12.21 13.56
CA LYS A 210 7.22 -13.27 14.10
C LYS A 210 7.19 -13.35 15.64
N ARG A 211 8.07 -12.62 16.33
CA ARG A 211 8.14 -12.51 17.80
C ARG A 211 7.68 -11.14 18.28
N ASN A 212 7.02 -10.35 17.42
CA ASN A 212 6.55 -9.00 17.69
C ASN A 212 7.68 -8.02 18.05
N GLN A 213 8.90 -8.25 17.55
CA GLN A 213 10.01 -7.32 17.71
C GLN A 213 10.05 -6.35 16.53
N PRO A 214 10.23 -5.03 16.76
CA PRO A 214 10.41 -4.09 15.67
C PRO A 214 11.70 -4.39 14.92
N ILE A 215 11.61 -4.58 13.61
CA ILE A 215 12.75 -4.91 12.74
C ILE A 215 13.12 -3.77 11.78
N GLY A 216 12.41 -2.65 11.89
CA GLY A 216 12.71 -1.41 11.20
C GLY A 216 11.59 -0.90 10.35
N ASN A 217 11.91 0.19 9.64
CA ASN A 217 10.95 0.96 8.89
C ASN A 217 11.22 0.85 7.40
N ASN A 218 10.17 0.56 6.62
CA ASN A 218 10.23 0.47 5.18
C ASN A 218 9.40 1.59 4.56
N MET A 219 10.01 2.36 3.64
CA MET A 219 9.25 3.23 2.76
C MET A 219 8.72 2.38 1.61
N THR A 220 7.43 2.46 1.33
CA THR A 220 6.82 1.74 0.20
C THR A 220 7.20 2.41 -1.11
N PRO A 221 7.07 1.70 -2.25
CA PRO A 221 7.03 2.32 -3.56
C PRO A 221 5.97 3.43 -3.63
N ASP A 222 6.11 4.29 -4.61
CA ASP A 222 5.08 5.26 -4.93
C ASP A 222 3.91 4.57 -5.63
N TYR A 223 2.70 5.07 -5.40
CA TYR A 223 1.48 4.66 -6.07
C TYR A 223 0.79 5.87 -6.69
N ARG A 224 0.21 5.68 -7.86
CA ARG A 224 -0.79 6.58 -8.44
C ARG A 224 -2.17 6.01 -8.15
N VAL A 225 -3.04 6.84 -7.58
CA VAL A 225 -4.40 6.47 -7.18
C VAL A 225 -5.36 7.46 -7.79
N LYS A 226 -6.36 6.96 -8.52
CA LYS A 226 -7.43 7.75 -9.14
C LYS A 226 -8.74 7.52 -8.42
N LEU A 227 -9.52 8.58 -8.28
CA LEU A 227 -10.82 8.54 -7.63
C LEU A 227 -11.85 9.45 -8.29
N LEU A 228 -13.10 9.00 -8.25
CA LEU A 228 -14.28 9.71 -8.74
C LEU A 228 -15.30 9.87 -7.61
N PRO A 229 -16.10 10.94 -7.60
CA PRO A 229 -17.29 11.01 -6.77
C PRO A 229 -18.37 10.11 -7.38
N ILE A 230 -18.74 9.04 -6.69
CA ILE A 230 -19.77 8.08 -7.09
C ILE A 230 -20.80 8.00 -5.96
N ASN A 231 -22.07 8.30 -6.28
CA ASN A 231 -23.17 8.30 -5.31
C ASN A 231 -22.93 9.19 -4.07
N GLY A 232 -22.26 10.33 -4.25
CA GLY A 232 -21.96 11.27 -3.15
C GLY A 232 -20.74 10.88 -2.30
N GLU A 233 -20.01 9.82 -2.66
CA GLU A 233 -18.78 9.39 -1.99
C GLU A 233 -17.60 9.36 -2.95
N TRP A 234 -16.43 9.77 -2.48
CA TRP A 234 -15.19 9.57 -3.21
C TRP A 234 -14.81 8.08 -3.22
N LYS A 235 -14.74 7.47 -4.41
CA LYS A 235 -14.36 6.06 -4.62
C LYS A 235 -13.10 5.94 -5.46
N ILE A 236 -12.20 5.06 -5.04
CA ILE A 236 -11.02 4.65 -5.79
C ILE A 236 -11.47 3.78 -6.96
N ILE A 237 -11.13 4.21 -8.17
CA ILE A 237 -11.47 3.50 -9.42
C ILE A 237 -10.27 2.77 -10.03
N GLU A 238 -9.06 3.22 -9.67
CA GLU A 238 -7.82 2.69 -10.23
C GLU A 238 -6.67 3.02 -9.28
N TYR A 239 -5.74 2.08 -9.13
CA TYR A 239 -4.46 2.32 -8.50
C TYR A 239 -3.37 1.51 -9.19
N GLN A 240 -2.16 2.07 -9.23
CA GLN A 240 -0.99 1.40 -9.80
C GLN A 240 0.27 1.85 -9.09
N MET A 241 1.24 0.95 -8.95
CA MET A 241 2.58 1.30 -8.53
C MET A 241 3.25 2.14 -9.63
N ASP A 242 3.91 3.24 -9.23
CA ASP A 242 4.66 4.13 -10.12
C ASP A 242 6.10 3.66 -10.31
#